data_AF-A0A7Y1YV32-F1
#
_entry.id   AF-A0A7Y1YV32-F1
#
_cell.length_a   1.000
_cell.length_b   1.000
_cell.length_c   1.000
_cell.angle_alpha   90.00
_cell.angle_beta   90.00
_cell.angle_gamma   90.00
#
_symmetry.space_group_name_H-M   'P 1'
#
loop_
_entity.id
_entity.type
_entity.pdbx_description
1 polymer ?
#
loop_
_entity_poly.entity_id
_entity_poly.type
_entity_poly.pdbx_seq_one_letter_code
_entity_poly.pdbx_strand_id
1 'polypeptide(L)'
;MNKNSSKHFPGPLTRRFAPVVGTLFLAACAMAPSKDNAQPEAEPVPTGSGPVDVVAAFDHFQRRDYVNAAAGYELAADGTRQEQRLSHLGQALIHLSTDPRWRDLEAAAQHLQAAEELAEGAGVETSMLITAMAGLVGVEKNISELNVKLANATAESARLKEEREMLLAEQSALNEAIEKLKALTIGN
;
A
#
# COMPACT_ATOMS: atom_id res chain seq x y z
N MET A 1 5.17 -3.78 54.77
CA MET A 1 5.78 -2.64 54.04
C MET A 1 4.76 -2.12 53.05
N ASN A 2 4.52 -0.81 53.11
CA ASN A 2 3.40 -0.08 52.52
C ASN A 2 3.97 0.99 51.56
N LYS A 3 3.25 1.32 50.47
CA LYS A 3 3.34 2.45 49.50
C LYS A 3 2.85 1.92 48.14
N ASN A 4 1.67 2.21 47.59
CA ASN A 4 0.87 3.43 47.43
C ASN A 4 1.50 4.50 46.51
N SER A 5 0.65 5.11 45.67
CA SER A 5 0.85 6.24 44.73
C SER A 5 1.51 5.95 43.38
N SER A 6 1.21 6.66 42.28
CA SER A 6 0.13 7.56 41.87
C SER A 6 0.52 8.04 40.47
N LYS A 7 -0.44 8.06 39.54
CA LYS A 7 -0.65 9.02 38.42
C LYS A 7 0.58 9.78 37.89
N HIS A 8 0.85 9.69 36.59
CA HIS A 8 1.10 10.85 35.73
C HIS A 8 0.89 10.51 34.25
N PHE A 9 -0.19 11.05 33.69
CA PHE A 9 -0.28 11.41 32.27
C PHE A 9 0.69 12.57 32.01
N PRO A 10 1.23 12.67 30.79
CA PRO A 10 1.00 13.90 30.05
C PRO A 10 0.49 13.64 28.64
N GLY A 11 -0.55 14.38 28.29
CA GLY A 11 -1.06 14.53 26.93
C GLY A 11 -0.18 15.44 26.06
N PRO A 12 -0.75 15.99 24.97
CA PRO A 12 -0.12 16.06 23.67
C PRO A 12 0.73 17.33 23.47
N LEU A 13 1.92 17.18 22.88
CA LEU A 13 2.66 18.30 22.32
C LEU A 13 2.11 18.63 20.94
N THR A 14 1.22 19.62 20.93
CA THR A 14 0.95 20.50 19.80
C THR A 14 2.23 21.28 19.45
N ARG A 15 2.73 21.16 18.23
CA ARG A 15 3.50 22.24 17.58
C ARG A 15 2.99 22.47 16.17
N ARG A 16 2.48 23.68 15.98
CA ARG A 16 1.99 24.28 14.75
C ARG A 16 3.17 24.70 13.86
N PHE A 17 2.95 24.56 12.55
CA PHE A 17 3.44 25.32 11.39
C PHE A 17 4.54 26.40 11.58
N ALA A 18 5.57 26.33 10.71
CA ALA A 18 5.84 27.37 9.69
C ALA A 18 6.98 26.91 8.73
N PRO A 19 6.99 27.39 7.46
CA PRO A 19 7.83 26.89 6.37
C PRO A 19 9.18 27.62 6.29
N VAL A 20 10.25 26.93 5.87
CA VAL A 20 11.50 27.58 5.49
C VAL A 20 11.63 27.48 3.97
N VAL A 21 11.27 28.60 3.33
CA VAL A 21 11.69 28.99 2.00
C VAL A 21 13.21 29.21 2.04
N GLY A 22 13.94 28.54 1.16
CA GLY A 22 15.40 28.65 1.03
C GLY A 22 15.81 28.40 -0.41
N THR A 23 15.78 29.48 -1.19
CA THR A 23 16.28 29.65 -2.56
C THR A 23 17.81 29.46 -2.64
N LEU A 24 18.34 29.33 -3.86
CA LEU A 24 19.74 29.22 -4.34
C LEU A 24 20.18 27.78 -4.63
N PHE A 25 20.42 27.36 -5.87
CA PHE A 25 21.35 27.97 -6.83
C PHE A 25 20.86 27.89 -8.29
N LEU A 26 20.86 29.04 -8.96
CA LEU A 26 21.00 29.16 -10.42
C LEU A 26 22.45 28.89 -10.80
N ALA A 27 22.69 28.09 -11.82
CA ALA A 27 23.84 28.24 -12.70
C ALA A 27 23.33 28.20 -14.15
N ALA A 28 23.11 29.39 -14.71
CA ALA A 28 22.88 29.60 -16.11
C ALA A 28 24.23 29.83 -16.81
N CYS A 29 24.44 29.15 -17.93
CA CYS A 29 25.23 29.67 -19.04
C CYS A 29 24.38 29.55 -20.31
N ALA A 30 23.90 30.70 -20.78
CA ALA A 30 23.48 30.98 -22.15
C ALA A 30 24.71 30.90 -23.08
N MET A 31 24.70 30.77 -24.41
CA MET A 31 23.80 31.07 -25.53
C MET A 31 24.44 30.38 -26.76
N ALA A 32 23.73 29.92 -27.79
CA ALA A 32 23.47 30.69 -29.02
C ALA A 32 22.58 29.89 -30.00
N PRO A 33 21.88 30.57 -30.93
CA PRO A 33 20.68 30.06 -31.61
C PRO A 33 20.97 29.50 -33.02
N SER A 34 20.11 28.60 -33.51
CA SER A 34 19.86 28.48 -34.94
C SER A 34 18.37 28.30 -35.20
N LYS A 35 17.86 29.10 -36.13
CA LYS A 35 16.52 29.02 -36.69
C LYS A 35 16.45 27.81 -37.64
N ASP A 36 15.36 27.05 -37.61
CA ASP A 36 14.51 26.84 -38.78
C ASP A 36 13.19 26.16 -38.37
N ASN A 37 12.16 26.52 -39.11
CA ASN A 37 10.74 26.33 -38.81
C ASN A 37 10.21 25.11 -39.60
N ALA A 38 9.66 24.09 -38.94
CA ALA A 38 8.83 23.06 -39.57
C ALA A 38 7.78 22.51 -38.57
N GLN A 39 6.60 22.22 -39.13
CA GLN A 39 5.30 21.85 -38.52
C GLN A 39 5.29 20.64 -37.55
N PRO A 40 4.19 20.44 -36.77
CA PRO A 40 4.16 19.46 -35.69
C PRO A 40 4.07 18.05 -36.25
N GLU A 41 5.19 17.34 -36.25
CA GLU A 41 5.20 15.89 -36.41
C GLU A 41 4.65 15.26 -35.13
N ALA A 42 3.72 14.32 -35.31
CA ALA A 42 3.15 13.52 -34.25
C ALA A 42 4.25 12.92 -33.37
N GLU A 43 4.06 12.97 -32.05
CA GLU A 43 5.00 12.40 -31.09
C GLU A 43 5.35 10.97 -31.48
N PRO A 44 6.64 10.65 -31.73
CA PRO A 44 7.05 9.28 -31.93
C PRO A 44 6.85 8.54 -30.60
N VAL A 45 6.07 7.47 -30.63
CA VAL A 45 6.02 6.48 -29.54
C VAL A 45 7.47 6.09 -29.22
N PRO A 46 7.96 6.26 -27.98
CA PRO A 46 9.33 5.94 -27.65
C PRO A 46 9.54 4.44 -27.82
N THR A 47 10.26 4.07 -28.88
CA THR A 47 10.83 2.73 -29.05
C THR A 47 11.88 2.53 -27.96
N GLY A 48 11.58 1.63 -27.02
CA GLY A 48 12.38 1.33 -25.83
C GLY A 48 13.74 0.72 -26.12
N SER A 49 14.71 1.56 -26.46
CA SER A 49 16.13 1.19 -26.51
C SER A 49 17.05 2.35 -26.09
N GLY A 50 16.55 3.23 -25.22
CA GLY A 50 17.34 4.25 -24.53
C GLY A 50 17.69 3.81 -23.10
N PRO A 51 18.66 4.46 -22.44
CA PRO A 51 18.87 4.27 -21.00
C PRO A 51 17.54 4.47 -20.27
N VAL A 52 17.29 3.67 -19.22
CA VAL A 52 16.09 3.77 -18.37
C VAL A 52 15.94 5.24 -17.94
N ASP A 53 14.92 5.94 -18.45
CA ASP A 53 14.62 7.31 -18.02
C ASP A 53 13.84 7.24 -16.71
N VAL A 54 14.58 6.89 -15.64
CA VAL A 54 14.08 6.74 -14.28
C VAL A 54 13.41 8.04 -13.79
N VAL A 55 13.86 9.20 -14.29
CA VAL A 55 13.31 10.51 -13.92
C VAL A 55 11.93 10.70 -14.54
N ALA A 56 11.80 10.49 -15.85
CA ALA A 56 10.50 10.56 -16.51
C ALA A 56 9.52 9.50 -15.94
N ALA A 57 10.00 8.27 -15.72
CA ALA A 57 9.22 7.20 -15.12
C ALA A 57 8.68 7.57 -13.73
N PHE A 58 9.53 8.21 -12.91
CA PHE A 58 9.13 8.68 -11.58
C PHE A 58 8.13 9.85 -11.66
N ASP A 59 8.27 10.76 -12.62
CA ASP A 59 7.30 11.82 -12.84
C ASP A 59 5.93 11.28 -13.31
N HIS A 60 5.91 10.24 -14.12
CA HIS A 60 4.68 9.52 -14.46
C HIS A 60 4.09 8.83 -13.23
N PHE A 61 4.92 8.20 -12.39
CA PHE A 61 4.49 7.59 -11.13
C PHE A 61 3.83 8.62 -10.19
N GLN A 62 4.45 9.80 -10.00
CA GLN A 62 3.89 10.87 -9.18
C GLN A 62 2.54 11.37 -9.70
N ARG A 63 2.38 11.41 -11.04
CA ARG A 63 1.14 11.76 -11.72
C ARG A 63 0.11 10.62 -11.77
N ARG A 64 0.41 9.46 -11.17
CA ARG A 64 -0.41 8.24 -11.16
C ARG A 64 -0.65 7.65 -12.56
N ASP A 65 0.25 7.95 -13.47
CA ASP A 65 0.27 7.41 -14.82
C ASP A 65 1.11 6.13 -14.84
N TYR A 66 0.56 5.08 -14.23
CA TYR A 66 1.29 3.84 -13.95
C TYR A 66 1.66 3.05 -15.21
N VAL A 67 0.93 3.23 -16.32
CA VAL A 67 1.26 2.60 -17.61
C VAL A 67 2.59 3.14 -18.12
N ASN A 68 2.71 4.46 -18.20
CA ASN A 68 3.92 5.10 -18.69
C ASN A 68 5.07 5.00 -17.69
N ALA A 69 4.77 4.99 -16.38
CA ALA A 69 5.77 4.70 -15.35
C ALA A 69 6.32 3.27 -15.49
N ALA A 70 5.46 2.28 -15.73
CA ALA A 70 5.87 0.88 -15.90
C ALA A 70 6.76 0.69 -17.14
N ALA A 71 6.38 1.31 -18.26
CA ALA A 71 7.20 1.32 -19.48
C ALA A 71 8.56 1.99 -19.23
N GLY A 72 8.58 3.09 -18.46
CA GLY A 72 9.81 3.78 -18.10
C GLY A 72 10.72 3.00 -17.13
N TYR A 73 10.17 2.04 -16.38
CA TYR A 73 10.93 1.12 -15.52
C TYR A 73 11.13 -0.26 -16.14
N GLU A 74 10.82 -0.46 -17.42
CA GLU A 74 11.03 -1.74 -18.07
C GLU A 74 12.54 -2.08 -18.10
N LEU A 75 12.89 -3.34 -17.83
CA LEU A 75 14.29 -3.76 -17.79
C LEU A 75 14.92 -3.61 -19.18
N ALA A 76 15.88 -2.69 -19.29
CA ALA A 76 16.84 -2.76 -20.38
C ALA A 76 17.66 -4.06 -20.19
N ALA A 77 17.49 -5.03 -21.08
CA ALA A 77 18.15 -6.33 -21.02
C ALA A 77 19.68 -6.23 -20.89
N ASP A 78 20.26 -5.15 -21.41
CA ASP A 78 21.70 -4.86 -21.43
C ASP A 78 22.12 -3.75 -20.45
N GLY A 79 21.25 -3.40 -19.49
CA GLY A 79 21.52 -2.34 -18.50
C GLY A 79 22.58 -2.72 -17.47
N THR A 80 23.21 -1.71 -16.87
CA THR A 80 24.11 -1.88 -15.72
C THR A 80 23.36 -2.47 -14.51
N ARG A 81 24.07 -3.12 -13.58
CA ARG A 81 23.48 -3.61 -12.31
C ARG A 81 22.72 -2.50 -11.56
N GLN A 82 23.19 -1.26 -11.63
CA GLN A 82 22.53 -0.11 -11.03
C GLN A 82 21.20 0.23 -11.72
N GLU A 83 21.16 0.24 -13.05
CA GLU A 83 19.93 0.49 -13.82
C GLU A 83 18.91 -0.63 -13.61
N GLN A 84 19.35 -1.88 -13.61
CA GLN A 84 18.49 -3.04 -13.32
C GLN A 84 17.89 -2.95 -11.90
N ARG A 85 18.70 -2.56 -10.91
CA ARG A 85 18.22 -2.33 -9.54
C ARG A 85 17.19 -1.21 -9.48
N LEU A 86 17.45 -0.08 -10.15
CA LEU A 86 16.51 1.06 -10.17
C LEU A 86 15.20 0.71 -10.88
N SER A 87 15.27 -0.06 -11.97
CA SER A 87 14.11 -0.60 -12.66
C SER A 87 13.26 -1.46 -11.72
N HIS A 88 13.87 -2.43 -11.01
CA HIS A 88 13.15 -3.25 -10.04
C HIS A 88 12.56 -2.45 -8.88
N LEU A 89 13.29 -1.44 -8.37
CA LEU A 89 12.76 -0.54 -7.35
C LEU A 89 11.56 0.27 -7.86
N GLY A 90 11.61 0.75 -9.10
CA GLY A 90 10.51 1.46 -9.74
C GLY A 90 9.28 0.58 -9.95
N GLN A 91 9.48 -0.66 -10.41
CA GLN A 91 8.42 -1.67 -10.54
C GLN A 91 7.79 -2.00 -9.19
N ALA A 92 8.61 -2.19 -8.15
CA ALA A 92 8.11 -2.40 -6.79
C ALA A 92 7.27 -1.21 -6.28
N LEU A 93 7.67 0.02 -6.58
CA LEU A 93 6.89 1.23 -6.23
C LEU A 93 5.53 1.25 -6.92
N ILE A 94 5.45 0.86 -8.20
CA ILE A 94 4.18 0.76 -8.93
C ILE A 94 3.25 -0.27 -8.28
N HIS A 95 3.79 -1.43 -7.92
CA HIS A 95 3.02 -2.50 -7.27
C HIS A 95 2.63 -2.18 -5.82
N LEU A 96 3.33 -1.25 -5.18
CA LEU A 96 2.98 -0.66 -3.88
C LEU A 96 2.08 0.58 -4.00
N SER A 97 1.62 0.92 -5.20
CA SER A 97 0.78 2.09 -5.41
C SER A 97 -0.58 1.97 -4.71
N THR A 98 -1.24 3.13 -4.55
CA THR A 98 -2.58 3.20 -3.94
C THR A 98 -3.69 2.73 -4.89
N ASP A 99 -3.41 2.54 -6.19
CA ASP A 99 -4.42 2.13 -7.18
C ASP A 99 -4.62 0.60 -7.13
N PRO A 100 -5.82 0.10 -6.79
CA PRO A 100 -6.08 -1.33 -6.69
C PRO A 100 -5.80 -2.13 -7.96
N ARG A 101 -5.80 -1.49 -9.13
CA ARG A 101 -5.56 -2.16 -10.42
C ARG A 101 -4.09 -2.53 -10.63
N TRP A 102 -3.19 -1.76 -10.03
CA TRP A 102 -1.75 -1.92 -10.16
C TRP A 102 -1.13 -2.54 -8.90
N ARG A 103 -1.87 -2.48 -7.79
CA ARG A 103 -1.41 -2.97 -6.50
C ARG A 103 -1.33 -4.49 -6.48
N ASP A 104 -0.12 -4.99 -6.28
CA ASP A 104 0.17 -6.42 -6.13
C ASP A 104 1.34 -6.60 -5.16
N LEU A 105 1.03 -7.07 -3.95
CA LEU A 105 2.04 -7.22 -2.89
C LEU A 105 3.04 -8.34 -3.17
N GLU A 106 2.67 -9.32 -3.98
CA GLU A 106 3.56 -10.43 -4.34
C GLU A 106 4.53 -10.00 -5.42
N ALA A 107 4.04 -9.32 -6.47
CA ALA A 107 4.91 -8.73 -7.48
C ALA A 107 5.86 -7.69 -6.87
N ALA A 108 5.37 -6.84 -5.95
CA ALA A 108 6.22 -5.91 -5.21
C ALA A 108 7.34 -6.62 -4.44
N ALA A 109 7.02 -7.72 -3.75
CA ALA A 109 8.02 -8.51 -3.00
C ALA A 109 9.08 -9.12 -3.93
N GLN A 110 8.67 -9.67 -5.07
CA GLN A 110 9.58 -10.26 -6.06
C GLN A 110 10.55 -9.23 -6.62
N HIS A 111 10.05 -8.05 -6.99
CA HIS A 111 10.90 -6.97 -7.49
C HIS A 111 11.84 -6.42 -6.41
N LEU A 112 11.41 -6.35 -5.15
CA LEU A 112 12.29 -5.97 -4.04
C LEU A 112 13.41 -6.98 -3.79
N GLN A 113 13.09 -8.28 -3.87
CA GLN A 113 14.10 -9.33 -3.75
C GLN A 113 15.13 -9.24 -4.88
N ALA A 114 14.69 -9.05 -6.12
CA ALA A 114 15.59 -8.86 -7.25
C ALA A 114 16.45 -7.59 -7.10
N ALA A 115 15.90 -6.50 -6.57
CA ALA A 115 16.65 -5.28 -6.28
C ALA A 115 17.70 -5.49 -5.16
N GLU A 116 17.39 -6.33 -4.16
CA GLU A 116 18.30 -6.69 -3.07
C GLU A 116 19.48 -7.53 -3.57
N GLU A 117 19.24 -8.49 -4.45
CA GLU A 117 20.30 -9.28 -5.10
C GLU A 117 21.27 -8.40 -5.91
N LEU A 118 20.75 -7.29 -6.46
CA LEU A 118 21.53 -6.28 -7.18
C LEU A 118 22.07 -5.16 -6.28
N ALA A 119 21.85 -5.21 -4.96
CA ALA A 119 22.26 -4.17 -4.02
C ALA A 119 23.75 -4.23 -3.65
N GLU A 120 24.50 -5.21 -4.14
CA GLU A 120 25.94 -5.28 -3.96
C GLU A 120 26.62 -4.01 -4.52
N GLY A 121 27.36 -3.29 -3.66
CA GLY A 121 27.97 -2.01 -4.02
C GLY A 121 26.99 -0.82 -4.13
N ALA A 122 25.73 -0.99 -3.71
CA ALA A 122 24.78 0.12 -3.60
C ALA A 122 25.11 1.02 -2.39
N GLY A 123 24.72 2.29 -2.48
CA GLY A 123 24.76 3.21 -1.34
C GLY A 123 23.84 2.76 -0.21
N VAL A 124 24.16 3.18 1.02
CA VAL A 124 23.40 2.85 2.24
C VAL A 124 21.93 3.27 2.09
N GLU A 125 21.68 4.39 1.42
CA GLU A 125 20.34 4.92 1.16
C GLU A 125 19.47 3.96 0.34
N THR A 126 20.07 3.28 -0.64
CA THR A 126 19.34 2.30 -1.47
C THR A 126 18.99 1.05 -0.66
N SER A 127 19.92 0.57 0.17
CA SER A 127 19.66 -0.56 1.07
C SER A 127 18.57 -0.24 2.11
N MET A 128 18.60 0.98 2.67
CA MET A 128 17.53 1.46 3.56
C MET A 128 16.19 1.54 2.85
N LEU A 129 16.14 1.99 1.59
CA LEU A 129 14.92 2.04 0.80
C LEU A 129 14.34 0.65 0.55
N ILE A 130 15.17 -0.31 0.10
CA ILE A 130 14.76 -1.72 -0.10
C ILE A 130 14.17 -2.27 1.19
N THR A 131 14.86 -2.08 2.32
CA THR A 131 14.41 -2.56 3.63
C THR A 131 13.08 -1.94 4.05
N ALA A 132 12.93 -0.61 3.87
CA ALA A 132 11.70 0.09 4.22
C ALA A 132 10.51 -0.37 3.36
N MET A 133 10.72 -0.55 2.05
CA MET A 133 9.69 -1.06 1.15
C MET A 133 9.32 -2.52 1.44
N ALA A 134 10.29 -3.38 1.77
CA ALA A 134 10.03 -4.75 2.19
C ALA A 134 9.24 -4.80 3.50
N GLY A 135 9.57 -3.92 4.45
CA GLY A 135 8.80 -3.73 5.68
C GLY A 135 7.36 -3.29 5.41
N LEU A 136 7.15 -2.37 4.47
CA LEU A 136 5.82 -1.94 4.04
C LEU A 136 5.01 -3.12 3.45
N VAL A 137 5.58 -3.88 2.51
CA VAL A 137 4.93 -5.07 1.95
C VAL A 137 4.51 -6.06 3.05
N GLY A 138 5.38 -6.31 4.03
CA GLY A 138 5.09 -7.19 5.15
C GLY A 138 3.92 -6.69 6.01
N VAL A 139 3.88 -5.39 6.32
CA VAL A 139 2.77 -4.77 7.06
C VAL A 139 1.47 -4.86 6.26
N GLU A 140 1.50 -4.61 4.96
CA GLU A 140 0.32 -4.66 4.11
C GLU A 140 -0.24 -6.09 3.96
N LYS A 141 0.63 -7.10 3.86
CA LYS A 141 0.23 -8.52 3.90
C LYS A 141 -0.47 -8.84 5.23
N ASN A 142 0.09 -8.42 6.36
CA ASN A 142 -0.53 -8.61 7.68
C ASN A 142 -1.90 -7.92 7.79
N ILE A 143 -2.05 -6.70 7.24
CA ILE A 143 -3.33 -6.00 7.21
C ILE A 143 -4.36 -6.79 6.38
N SER A 144 -3.95 -7.32 5.22
CA SER A 144 -4.82 -8.14 4.38
C SER A 144 -5.32 -9.39 5.11
N GLU A 145 -4.42 -10.12 5.79
CA GLU A 145 -4.79 -11.28 6.60
C GLU A 145 -5.73 -10.94 7.74
N LEU A 146 -5.51 -9.80 8.41
CA LEU A 146 -6.38 -9.33 9.48
C LEU A 146 -7.78 -8.97 8.96
N ASN A 147 -7.88 -8.37 7.78
CA ASN A 147 -9.17 -8.08 7.15
C ASN A 147 -9.94 -9.36 6.81
N VAL A 148 -9.26 -10.41 6.34
CA VAL A 148 -9.89 -11.73 6.12
C VAL A 148 -10.38 -12.33 7.43
N LYS A 149 -9.56 -12.30 8.49
CA LYS A 149 -9.96 -12.79 9.82
C LYS A 149 -11.16 -12.01 10.37
N LEU A 150 -11.20 -10.69 10.19
CA LEU A 150 -12.30 -9.84 10.61
C LEU A 150 -13.59 -10.16 9.82
N ALA A 151 -13.49 -10.35 8.51
CA ALA A 151 -14.63 -10.73 7.67
C ALA A 151 -15.23 -12.08 8.12
N ASN A 152 -14.38 -13.08 8.37
CA ASN A 152 -14.80 -14.40 8.87
C ASN A 152 -15.45 -14.30 10.25
N ALA A 153 -14.86 -13.54 11.18
CA ALA A 153 -15.44 -13.35 12.51
C ALA A 153 -16.80 -12.64 12.44
N THR A 154 -16.97 -11.69 11.52
CA THR A 154 -18.24 -10.99 11.30
C THR A 154 -19.31 -11.93 10.74
N ALA A 155 -18.95 -12.77 9.76
CA ALA A 155 -19.85 -13.77 9.20
C ALA A 155 -20.29 -14.78 10.28
N GLU A 156 -19.36 -15.26 11.10
CA GLU A 156 -19.67 -16.17 12.20
C GLU A 156 -20.55 -15.52 13.27
N SER A 157 -20.29 -14.26 13.61
CA SER A 157 -21.14 -13.50 14.53
C SER A 157 -22.56 -13.34 14.00
N ALA A 158 -22.75 -13.16 12.69
CA ALA A 158 -24.07 -13.09 12.08
C ALA A 158 -24.80 -14.44 12.17
N ARG A 159 -24.10 -15.54 11.89
CA ARG A 159 -24.63 -16.91 12.00
C ARG A 159 -25.09 -17.24 13.43
N LEU A 160 -24.25 -16.95 14.42
CA LEU A 160 -24.60 -17.17 15.84
C LEU A 160 -25.78 -16.31 16.30
N LYS A 161 -25.94 -15.10 15.74
CA LYS A 161 -27.08 -14.25 16.03
C LYS A 161 -28.38 -14.86 15.49
N GLU A 162 -28.36 -15.38 14.28
CA GLU A 162 -29.51 -16.08 13.68
C GLU A 162 -29.88 -17.34 14.47
N GLU A 163 -28.89 -18.16 14.85
CA GLU A 163 -29.11 -19.34 15.68
C GLU A 163 -29.73 -18.99 17.04
N ARG A 164 -29.26 -17.90 17.67
CA ARG A 164 -29.85 -17.39 18.91
C ARG A 164 -31.31 -16.96 18.73
N GLU A 165 -31.64 -16.28 17.64
CA GLU A 165 -33.01 -15.85 17.36
C GLU A 165 -33.94 -17.06 17.15
N MET A 166 -33.47 -18.09 16.44
CA MET A 166 -34.20 -19.35 16.27
C MET A 166 -34.44 -20.06 17.62
N LEU A 167 -33.41 -20.19 18.46
CA LEU A 167 -33.54 -20.84 19.77
C LEU A 167 -34.47 -20.07 20.71
N LEU A 168 -34.49 -18.73 20.63
CA LEU A 168 -35.45 -17.92 21.40
C LEU A 168 -36.89 -18.14 20.93
N ALA A 169 -37.12 -18.29 19.63
CA ALA A 169 -38.44 -18.62 19.09
C ALA A 169 -38.90 -20.02 19.53
N GLU A 170 -38.01 -21.01 19.49
CA GLU A 170 -38.29 -22.37 19.96
C GLU A 170 -38.59 -22.40 21.46
N GLN A 171 -37.81 -21.70 22.27
CA GLN A 171 -38.06 -21.56 23.70
C GLN A 171 -39.44 -20.95 23.98
N SER A 172 -39.83 -19.91 23.23
CA SER A 172 -41.16 -19.29 23.37
C SER A 172 -42.28 -20.29 23.05
N ALA A 173 -42.15 -21.02 21.94
CA ALA A 173 -43.15 -22.00 21.52
C ALA A 173 -43.28 -23.16 22.54
N LEU A 174 -42.16 -23.64 23.08
CA LEU A 174 -42.15 -24.68 24.11
C LEU A 174 -42.80 -24.19 25.41
N ASN A 175 -42.52 -22.95 25.84
CA ASN A 175 -43.16 -22.37 27.02
C ASN A 175 -44.68 -22.26 26.84
N GLU A 176 -45.17 -21.83 25.67
CA GLU A 176 -46.60 -21.80 25.37
C GLU A 176 -47.23 -23.20 25.39
N ALA A 177 -46.54 -24.20 24.84
CA ALA A 177 -47.01 -25.58 24.85
C ALA A 177 -47.11 -26.14 26.28
N ILE A 178 -46.13 -25.84 27.13
CA ILE A 178 -46.13 -26.23 28.55
C ILE A 178 -47.31 -25.60 29.28
N GLU A 179 -47.59 -24.31 29.08
CA GLU A 179 -48.73 -23.65 29.73
C GLU A 179 -50.08 -24.23 29.28
N LYS A 180 -50.23 -24.55 27.99
CA LYS A 180 -51.41 -25.26 27.48
C LYS A 180 -51.56 -26.65 28.10
N LEU A 181 -50.47 -27.41 28.23
CA LEU A 181 -50.48 -28.73 28.86
C LEU A 181 -50.84 -28.66 30.35
N LYS A 182 -50.31 -27.68 31.09
CA LYS A 182 -50.68 -27.45 32.50
C LYS A 182 -52.16 -27.15 32.65
N ALA A 183 -52.72 -26.29 31.79
CA ALA A 183 -54.14 -25.97 31.79
C ALA A 183 -55.00 -27.23 31.57
N LEU A 184 -54.59 -28.13 30.67
CA LEU A 184 -55.30 -29.39 30.39
C LEU A 184 -55.18 -30.45 31.49
N THR A 185 -54.11 -30.42 32.30
CA THR A 185 -53.79 -31.50 33.25
C THR A 185 -54.08 -31.14 34.71
N ILE A 186 -53.98 -29.86 35.08
CA ILE A 186 -54.14 -29.39 36.47
C ILE A 186 -55.42 -28.54 36.61
N GLY A 187 -55.97 -28.02 35.51
CA GLY A 187 -57.08 -27.07 35.49
C GLY A 187 -58.51 -27.65 35.50
N ASN A 188 -58.70 -28.92 35.85
CA ASN A 188 -60.03 -29.53 36.09
C ASN A 188 -60.22 -29.91 37.55
#